data_AF-A0A453IQA8-F1
#
_entry.id   AF-A0A453IQA8-F1
#
_cell.length_a   1.000
_cell.length_b   1.000
_cell.length_c   1.000
_cell.angle_alpha   90.00
_cell.angle_beta   90.00
_cell.angle_gamma   90.00
#
_symmetry.space_group_name_H-M   'P 1'
#
loop_
_entity.id
_entity.type
_entity.pdbx_description
1 polymer ?
#
loop_
_entity_poly.entity_id
_entity_poly.type
_entity_poly.pdbx_seq_one_letter_code
_entity_poly.pdbx_strand_id
1 'polypeptide(L)'
;DLLTRDYTYDQKLSVSTVSSSGVAVTSTAVKKGGLYSLDVASAYKYKNNLVDVKVDTESNISTTLTVLDVLPSTKLVTSIKFPDYNAGKVEVQYFHDHATFAAAVGMKP
;
A
#
# COMPACT_ATOMS: atom_id res chain seq x y z
N ASP A 1 8.86 -6.90 12.47
CA ASP A 1 9.94 -5.90 12.32
C ASP A 1 10.41 -5.50 13.70
N LEU A 2 11.56 -6.01 14.11
CA LEU A 2 12.17 -5.74 15.43
C LEU A 2 13.44 -4.89 15.30
N LEU A 3 14.08 -4.95 14.12
CA LEU A 3 15.40 -4.36 13.89
C LEU A 3 15.32 -2.99 13.24
N THR A 4 14.28 -2.72 12.44
CA THR A 4 14.21 -1.49 11.63
C THR A 4 12.90 -0.75 11.78
N ARG A 5 11.97 -1.26 12.59
CA ARG A 5 10.66 -0.65 12.71
C ARG A 5 10.81 0.76 13.26
N ASP A 6 10.38 1.73 12.47
CA ASP A 6 10.43 3.15 12.78
C ASP A 6 11.84 3.75 12.90
N TYR A 7 12.91 2.98 12.61
CA TYR A 7 14.27 3.53 12.56
C TYR A 7 14.46 4.32 11.26
N THR A 8 14.60 5.63 11.40
CA THR A 8 14.92 6.53 10.29
C THR A 8 15.79 7.67 10.78
N TYR A 9 16.80 8.05 9.98
CA TYR A 9 17.55 9.31 10.18
C TYR A 9 16.78 10.50 9.61
N ASP A 10 15.85 10.25 8.68
CA ASP A 10 15.05 11.27 8.00
C ASP A 10 14.01 11.88 8.95
N GLN A 11 13.80 13.20 8.86
CA GLN A 11 12.74 13.85 9.62
C GLN A 11 11.40 13.52 8.97
N LYS A 12 10.49 12.88 9.74
CA LYS A 12 9.17 12.48 9.27
C LYS A 12 8.09 13.00 10.20
N LEU A 13 7.08 13.63 9.62
CA LEU A 13 5.83 14.00 10.29
C LEU A 13 4.69 13.26 9.59
N SER A 14 3.87 12.55 10.37
CA SER A 14 2.66 11.90 9.87
C SER A 14 1.46 12.28 10.75
N VAL A 15 0.35 12.65 10.12
CA VAL A 15 -0.94 12.92 10.77
C VAL A 15 -1.96 11.98 10.19
N SER A 16 -2.68 11.25 11.06
CA SER A 16 -3.69 10.27 10.65
C SER A 16 -5.02 10.54 11.31
N THR A 17 -6.10 10.40 10.55
CA THR A 17 -7.49 10.50 11.03
C THR A 17 -8.28 9.32 10.47
N VAL A 18 -9.27 8.84 11.22
CA VAL A 18 -10.20 7.81 10.76
C VAL A 18 -11.61 8.39 10.76
N SER A 19 -12.31 8.27 9.63
CA SER A 19 -13.71 8.70 9.50
C SER A 19 -14.65 7.76 10.26
N SER A 20 -15.87 8.23 10.54
CA SER A 20 -16.94 7.38 11.11
C SER A 20 -17.32 6.21 10.20
N SER A 21 -17.10 6.33 8.89
CA SER A 21 -17.30 5.26 7.92
C SER A 21 -16.14 4.26 7.86
N GLY A 22 -15.03 4.48 8.58
CA GLY A 22 -13.88 3.57 8.64
C GLY A 22 -12.79 3.82 7.60
N VAL A 23 -12.83 4.96 6.91
CA VAL A 23 -11.74 5.38 6.02
C VAL A 23 -10.65 6.02 6.87
N ALA A 24 -9.45 5.45 6.85
CA ALA A 24 -8.26 6.06 7.42
C ALA A 24 -7.60 6.97 6.38
N VAL A 25 -7.26 8.20 6.75
CA VAL A 25 -6.48 9.13 5.93
C VAL A 25 -5.21 9.48 6.69
N THR A 26 -4.06 9.37 6.04
CA THR A 26 -2.75 9.65 6.59
C THR A 26 -2.02 10.62 5.67
N SER A 27 -1.68 11.80 6.17
CA SER A 27 -0.80 12.75 5.49
C SER A 27 0.61 12.61 6.04
N THR A 28 1.61 12.50 5.18
CA THR A 28 3.01 12.33 5.56
C THR A 28 3.88 13.37 4.87
N ALA A 29 4.81 13.95 5.61
CA ALA A 29 5.90 14.76 5.09
C ALA A 29 7.24 14.15 5.56
N VAL A 30 8.16 13.92 4.63
CA VAL A 30 9.49 13.37 4.89
C VAL A 30 10.55 14.30 4.32
N LYS A 31 11.56 14.63 5.13
CA LYS A 31 12.81 15.24 4.66
C LYS A 31 13.89 14.18 4.60
N LYS A 32 14.27 13.78 3.38
CA LYS A 32 15.26 12.73 3.10
C LYS A 32 16.40 13.27 2.27
N GLY A 33 17.62 13.23 2.81
CA GLY A 33 18.82 13.68 2.08
C GLY A 33 18.75 15.14 1.58
N GLY A 34 18.00 16.01 2.27
CA GLY A 34 17.77 17.41 1.88
C GLY A 34 16.58 17.62 0.94
N LEU A 35 15.98 16.56 0.41
CA LEU A 35 14.76 16.60 -0.40
C LEU A 35 13.52 16.44 0.48
N TYR A 36 12.41 17.05 0.06
CA TYR A 36 11.12 16.94 0.73
C TYR A 36 10.16 16.14 -0.14
N SER A 37 9.56 15.11 0.43
CA SER A 37 8.49 14.32 -0.19
C SER A 37 7.26 14.40 0.70
N LEU A 38 6.11 14.68 0.09
CA LEU A 38 4.84 14.66 0.81
C LEU A 38 3.89 13.69 0.13
N ASP A 39 3.08 13.02 0.93
CA ASP A 39 2.01 12.18 0.44
C ASP A 39 0.76 12.25 1.30
N VAL A 40 -0.37 11.91 0.67
CA VAL A 40 -1.64 11.62 1.34
C VAL A 40 -2.05 10.22 0.93
N ALA A 41 -2.22 9.35 1.91
CA ALA A 41 -2.73 8.01 1.75
C ALA A 41 -4.11 7.88 2.38
N SER A 42 -5.00 7.14 1.74
CA SER A 42 -6.29 6.73 2.29
C SER A 42 -6.43 5.21 2.21
N ALA A 43 -6.84 4.59 3.30
CA ALA A 43 -7.06 3.16 3.41
C ALA A 43 -8.49 2.89 3.89
N TYR A 44 -9.19 1.99 3.22
CA TYR A 44 -10.50 1.51 3.62
C TYR A 44 -10.50 -0.01 3.74
N LYS A 45 -10.78 -0.50 4.94
CA LYS A 45 -10.87 -1.94 5.22
C LYS A 45 -12.33 -2.33 5.44
N TYR A 46 -12.82 -3.26 4.62
CA TYR A 46 -14.15 -3.84 4.78
C TYR A 46 -14.11 -5.36 4.63
N LYS A 47 -14.43 -6.06 5.71
CA LYS A 47 -14.30 -7.52 5.81
C LYS A 47 -12.88 -7.94 5.39
N ASN A 48 -12.80 -8.74 4.33
CA ASN A 48 -11.55 -9.27 3.79
C ASN A 48 -10.94 -8.39 2.69
N ASN A 49 -11.53 -7.24 2.39
CA ASN A 49 -11.05 -6.32 1.37
C ASN A 49 -10.36 -5.13 2.02
N LEU A 50 -9.25 -4.71 1.42
CA LEU A 50 -8.54 -3.49 1.74
C LEU A 50 -8.30 -2.72 0.45
N VAL A 51 -8.71 -1.46 0.43
CA VAL A 51 -8.48 -0.53 -0.66
C VAL A 51 -7.58 0.58 -0.16
N ASP A 52 -6.42 0.73 -0.78
CA ASP A 52 -5.46 1.79 -0.49
C ASP A 52 -5.33 2.70 -1.72
N VAL A 53 -5.36 4.00 -1.49
CA VAL A 53 -5.03 5.02 -2.50
C VAL A 53 -3.99 5.94 -1.90
N LYS A 54 -2.94 6.23 -2.66
CA LYS A 54 -1.88 7.15 -2.26
C LYS A 54 -1.62 8.15 -3.37
N VAL A 55 -1.51 9.42 -3.00
CA VAL A 55 -1.06 10.50 -3.90
C VAL A 55 0.17 11.14 -3.30
N ASP A 56 1.19 11.39 -4.12
CA ASP A 56 2.42 12.06 -3.69
C ASP A 56 2.73 13.34 -4.49
N THR A 57 3.71 14.10 -4.01
CA THR A 57 4.16 15.36 -4.62
C THR A 57 4.85 15.20 -5.97
N GLU A 58 5.19 13.97 -6.38
CA GLU A 58 5.69 13.67 -7.71
C GLU A 58 4.53 13.45 -8.70
N SER A 59 3.29 13.78 -8.30
CA SER A 59 2.07 13.59 -9.08
C SER A 59 1.77 12.13 -9.39
N ASN A 60 2.27 11.21 -8.57
CA ASN A 60 1.89 9.81 -8.70
C ASN A 60 0.62 9.54 -7.92
N ILE A 61 -0.27 8.74 -8.52
CA ILE A 61 -1.44 8.15 -7.86
C ILE A 61 -1.23 6.64 -7.86
N SER A 62 -1.15 6.03 -6.68
CA SER A 62 -1.02 4.58 -6.52
C SER A 62 -2.28 4.03 -5.90
N THR A 63 -2.93 3.09 -6.57
CA THR A 63 -4.12 2.39 -6.07
C THR A 63 -3.77 0.94 -5.86
N THR A 64 -4.07 0.41 -4.68
CA THR A 64 -3.90 -1.01 -4.33
C THR A 64 -5.21 -1.57 -3.82
N LEU A 65 -5.63 -2.70 -4.39
CA LEU A 65 -6.71 -3.52 -3.86
C LEU A 65 -6.11 -4.81 -3.34
N THR A 66 -6.34 -5.10 -2.07
CA THR A 66 -6.01 -6.38 -1.45
C THR A 66 -7.30 -7.10 -1.10
N VAL A 67 -7.43 -8.35 -1.53
CA VAL A 67 -8.52 -9.24 -1.16
C VAL A 67 -7.92 -10.44 -0.44
N LEU A 68 -8.28 -10.59 0.83
CA LEU A 68 -7.99 -11.75 1.65
C LEU A 68 -9.07 -12.81 1.41
N ASP A 69 -8.67 -14.06 1.47
CA ASP A 69 -9.54 -15.24 1.32
C ASP A 69 -10.41 -15.21 0.06
N VAL A 70 -9.87 -14.79 -1.10
CA VAL A 70 -10.55 -14.98 -2.41
C VAL A 70 -10.87 -16.47 -2.61
N LEU A 71 -9.90 -17.29 -2.21
CA LEU A 71 -10.03 -18.71 -1.92
C LEU A 71 -9.47 -18.94 -0.51
N PRO A 72 -9.80 -20.05 0.18
CA PRO A 72 -9.27 -20.33 1.51
C PRO A 72 -7.75 -20.16 1.58
N SER A 73 -7.28 -19.44 2.60
CA SER A 73 -5.86 -19.18 2.84
C SER A 73 -5.13 -18.48 1.68
N THR A 74 -5.83 -17.68 0.87
CA THR A 74 -5.24 -16.98 -0.27
C THR A 74 -5.35 -15.47 -0.11
N LYS A 75 -4.30 -14.74 -0.49
CA LYS A 75 -4.30 -13.27 -0.58
C LYS A 75 -4.04 -12.87 -2.02
N LEU A 76 -4.93 -12.05 -2.57
CA LEU A 76 -4.77 -11.40 -3.86
C LEU A 76 -4.44 -9.92 -3.63
N VAL A 77 -3.45 -9.40 -4.34
CA VAL A 77 -3.09 -7.98 -4.35
C VAL A 77 -2.99 -7.50 -5.78
N THR A 78 -3.71 -6.45 -6.13
CA THR A 78 -3.62 -5.79 -7.43
C THR A 78 -3.28 -4.33 -7.22
N SER A 79 -2.27 -3.82 -7.91
CA SER A 79 -1.84 -2.42 -7.81
C SER A 79 -1.66 -1.79 -9.18
N ILE A 80 -1.99 -0.51 -9.29
CA ILE A 80 -1.76 0.32 -10.48
C ILE A 80 -1.24 1.68 -10.05
N LYS A 81 -0.37 2.27 -10.88
CA LYS A 81 0.16 3.61 -10.71
C LYS A 81 -0.26 4.49 -11.88
N PHE A 82 -0.56 5.75 -11.62
CA PHE A 82 -0.81 6.79 -12.63
C PHE A 82 0.17 7.95 -12.40
N PRO A 83 0.58 8.66 -13.47
CA PRO A 83 0.24 8.44 -14.88
C PRO A 83 1.05 7.32 -15.55
N ASP A 84 1.98 6.68 -14.86
CA ASP A 84 2.73 5.55 -15.42
C ASP A 84 1.89 4.26 -15.43
N TYR A 85 1.08 4.13 -16.47
CA TYR A 85 0.25 2.94 -16.68
C TYR A 85 1.07 1.65 -16.78
N ASN A 86 2.38 1.68 -17.06
CA ASN A 86 3.16 0.45 -17.20
C ASN A 86 3.45 -0.26 -15.87
N ALA A 87 3.10 0.35 -14.73
CA ALA A 87 3.40 -0.16 -13.40
C ALA A 87 2.24 -0.96 -12.76
N GLY A 88 1.41 -1.60 -13.57
CA GLY A 88 0.40 -2.55 -13.09
C GLY A 88 1.05 -3.80 -12.50
N LYS A 89 0.52 -4.32 -11.39
CA LYS A 89 0.97 -5.58 -10.78
C LYS A 89 -0.19 -6.37 -10.23
N VAL A 90 -0.18 -7.68 -10.45
CA VAL A 90 -1.07 -8.64 -9.81
C VAL A 90 -0.22 -9.66 -9.06
N GLU A 91 -0.55 -9.90 -7.80
CA GLU A 91 0.16 -10.82 -6.93
C GLU A 91 -0.82 -11.72 -6.19
N VAL A 92 -0.54 -13.02 -6.17
CA VAL A 92 -1.31 -14.03 -5.45
C VAL A 92 -0.38 -14.73 -4.47
N GLN A 93 -0.82 -14.86 -3.22
CA GLN A 93 -0.13 -15.61 -2.18
C GLN A 93 -1.07 -16.68 -1.64
N TYR A 94 -0.64 -17.94 -1.60
CA TYR A 94 -1.32 -19.03 -0.95
C TYR A 94 -0.54 -19.43 0.32
N PHE A 95 -1.22 -19.41 1.46
CA PHE A 95 -0.68 -19.74 2.76
C PHE A 95 -1.07 -21.17 3.15
N HIS A 96 -0.07 -22.00 3.35
CA HIS A 96 -0.19 -23.30 3.97
C HIS A 96 0.47 -23.25 5.36
N ASP A 97 0.11 -24.16 6.26
CA ASP A 97 0.54 -24.11 7.66
C ASP A 97 2.07 -24.05 7.84
N HIS A 98 2.82 -24.61 6.88
CA HIS A 98 4.29 -24.69 6.91
C HIS A 98 4.99 -24.02 5.71
N ALA A 99 4.23 -23.49 4.74
CA ALA A 99 4.81 -22.95 3.52
C ALA A 99 3.90 -21.89 2.89
N THR A 100 4.50 -20.92 2.23
CA THR A 100 3.76 -19.92 1.45
C THR A 100 4.22 -19.96 0.00
N PHE A 101 3.29 -20.04 -0.93
CA PHE A 101 3.55 -19.90 -2.35
C PHE A 101 3.11 -18.51 -2.80
N ALA A 102 3.96 -17.78 -3.51
CA ALA A 102 3.64 -16.46 -4.04
C ALA A 102 4.00 -16.38 -5.52
N ALA A 103 3.13 -15.77 -6.31
CA ALA A 103 3.34 -15.46 -7.71
C ALA A 103 2.95 -14.01 -7.97
N ALA A 104 3.76 -13.27 -8.72
CA ALA A 104 3.48 -11.90 -9.11
C ALA A 104 3.77 -11.69 -10.59
N VAL A 105 2.90 -10.93 -11.26
CA VAL A 105 3.03 -10.58 -12.68
C VAL A 105 2.89 -9.07 -12.82
N GLY A 106 3.85 -8.46 -13.52
CA GLY A 106 3.74 -7.08 -13.97
C GLY A 106 2.85 -7.01 -15.22
N MET A 107 1.97 -6.03 -15.27
CA MET A 107 1.01 -5.84 -16.35
C MET A 107 1.13 -4.42 -16.90
N LYS A 108 1.10 -4.32 -18.24
CA LYS A 108 0.72 -3.08 -18.92
C LYS A 108 -0.80 -3.16 -19.15
N PRO A 109 -1.60 -2.24 -18.60
CA PRO A 109 -3.04 -2.14 -18.85
C PRO A 109 -3.35 -2.07 -20.34
#